data_AF-A0A1Q7LL71-F1
#
_entry.id   AF-A0A1Q7LL71-F1
#
_cell.length_a   1.000
_cell.length_b   1.000
_cell.length_c   1.000
_cell.angle_alpha   90.00
_cell.angle_beta   90.00
_cell.angle_gamma   90.00
#
_symmetry.space_group_name_H-M   'P 1'
#
loop_
_entity.id
_entity.type
_entity.pdbx_description
1 polymer ?
#
loop_
_entity_poly.entity_id
_entity_poly.type
_entity_poly.pdbx_seq_one_letter_code
_entity_poly.pdbx_strand_id
1 'polypeptide(L)'
;MRLDNYLTSSTSRVKSDKNVTKARFSELRATAEKQLAAGASYRSKANLNSVTVEFWGNSKHQYDFWKLNWWDADPERPPDARIFSAFGVNGVEPSAYYCPETNESVFFNTEYYGQCKSWALGMAAAVLEDKRNTHSIHGACVDVNGKGVIIVAPTGTGKTTQSFKLMELSDGRIVGDDWVYIDHNEGRRLGYLIGRQPEKSLYMRTETQLTKSWLRKTFDESKCENVVVRKNDCEFTEGSTGCRLNRGTCVFDEGMEWCYYAFGNSRALVPRQNLLGPSKIADEAKIKLLVLLQRDETSPAEARLGEDAAVEVLKKGEYMIRPGAGPRDMWGKLGREPWYNPYLLKLDHSRQERFFRDMIGVFDVKCILLNTGVETVEETYRRILSALD
;
A
#
# COMPACT_ATOMS: atom_id res chain seq x y z
N MET A 1 -22.59 -16.48 11.08
CA MET A 1 -22.18 -15.12 10.65
C MET A 1 -21.64 -15.27 9.23
N ARG A 2 -22.00 -14.42 8.26
CA ARG A 2 -21.46 -14.55 6.89
C ARG A 2 -20.34 -13.53 6.71
N LEU A 3 -19.13 -14.01 6.42
CA LEU A 3 -17.99 -13.14 6.09
C LEU A 3 -18.30 -12.36 4.81
N ASP A 4 -18.12 -11.03 4.83
CA ASP A 4 -18.17 -10.19 3.64
C ASP A 4 -16.86 -10.37 2.86
N ASN A 5 -16.78 -11.44 2.08
CA ASN A 5 -15.59 -11.81 1.31
C ASN A 5 -15.90 -11.94 -0.17
N TYR A 6 -15.12 -11.26 -1.00
CA TYR A 6 -15.21 -11.34 -2.46
C TYR A 6 -14.03 -12.13 -3.04
N LEU A 7 -14.32 -13.13 -3.87
CA LEU A 7 -13.31 -13.89 -4.60
C LEU A 7 -13.14 -13.28 -5.99
N THR A 8 -12.03 -12.57 -6.21
CA THR A 8 -11.75 -11.88 -7.47
C THR A 8 -11.36 -12.87 -8.57
N SER A 9 -11.76 -12.62 -9.81
CA SER A 9 -11.32 -13.41 -10.97
C SER A 9 -9.79 -13.44 -11.14
N SER A 10 -9.12 -12.32 -10.86
CA SER A 10 -7.66 -12.22 -10.76
C SER A 10 -7.27 -11.93 -9.31
N THR A 11 -6.59 -12.85 -8.63
CA THR A 11 -6.23 -12.72 -7.19
C THR A 11 -4.97 -11.89 -6.93
N SER A 12 -4.40 -11.30 -7.99
CA SER A 12 -3.21 -10.45 -7.94
C SER A 12 -3.22 -9.44 -9.09
N ARG A 13 -2.17 -8.61 -9.19
CA ARG A 13 -2.05 -7.60 -10.24
C ARG A 13 -1.99 -8.24 -11.62
N VAL A 14 -2.68 -7.63 -12.57
CA VAL A 14 -2.67 -8.06 -13.97
C VAL A 14 -1.57 -7.35 -14.75
N LYS A 15 -1.25 -7.87 -15.94
CA LYS A 15 -0.25 -7.27 -16.84
C LYS A 15 -0.58 -5.80 -17.06
N SER A 16 0.44 -4.95 -17.04
CA SER A 16 0.22 -3.51 -17.20
C SER A 16 1.23 -2.79 -18.07
N ASP A 17 0.78 -1.69 -18.66
CA ASP A 17 1.58 -0.72 -19.40
C ASP A 17 1.25 0.67 -18.85
N LYS A 18 2.24 1.31 -18.23
CA LYS A 18 2.10 2.60 -17.54
C LYS A 18 2.43 3.80 -18.43
N ASN A 19 2.73 3.60 -19.71
CA ASN A 19 3.16 4.68 -20.59
C ASN A 19 2.50 4.57 -21.97
N VAL A 20 1.17 4.46 -21.98
CA VAL A 20 0.40 4.37 -23.20
C VAL A 20 0.25 5.76 -23.82
N THR A 21 0.53 5.88 -25.11
CA THR A 21 0.33 7.12 -25.88
C THR A 21 -1.16 7.49 -25.89
N LYS A 22 -1.44 8.79 -25.99
CA LYS A 22 -2.83 9.29 -26.01
C LYS A 22 -3.69 8.63 -27.08
N ALA A 23 -3.16 8.43 -28.30
CA ALA A 23 -3.89 7.80 -29.41
C ALA A 23 -4.32 6.36 -29.08
N ARG A 24 -3.38 5.52 -28.63
CA ARG A 24 -3.68 4.14 -28.23
C ARG A 24 -4.61 4.10 -27.02
N PHE A 25 -4.45 5.03 -26.08
CA PHE A 25 -5.31 5.09 -24.90
C PHE A 25 -6.76 5.45 -25.27
N SER A 26 -6.98 6.33 -26.26
CA SER A 26 -8.33 6.65 -26.72
C SER A 26 -9.10 5.44 -27.23
N GLU A 27 -8.44 4.51 -27.93
CA GLU A 27 -9.05 3.25 -28.38
C GLU A 27 -9.42 2.34 -27.19
N LEU A 28 -8.47 2.13 -26.27
CA LEU A 28 -8.70 1.32 -25.06
C LEU A 28 -9.85 1.90 -24.22
N ARG A 29 -9.86 3.22 -24.04
CA ARG A 29 -10.92 3.93 -23.33
C ARG A 29 -12.27 3.73 -24.00
N ALA A 30 -12.36 3.90 -25.33
CA ALA A 30 -13.61 3.69 -26.05
C ALA A 30 -14.16 2.26 -25.87
N THR A 31 -13.29 1.24 -25.88
CA THR A 31 -13.68 -0.15 -25.56
C THR A 31 -14.21 -0.28 -24.13
N ALA A 32 -13.55 0.30 -23.15
CA ALA A 32 -13.98 0.26 -21.75
C ALA A 32 -15.32 0.99 -21.55
N GLU A 33 -15.47 2.20 -22.10
CA GLU A 33 -16.70 2.99 -22.01
C GLU A 33 -17.89 2.26 -22.65
N LYS A 34 -17.69 1.60 -23.80
CA LYS A 34 -18.72 0.76 -24.43
C LYS A 34 -19.20 -0.35 -23.48
N GLN A 35 -18.27 -1.05 -22.82
CA GLN A 35 -18.62 -2.08 -21.84
C GLN A 35 -19.35 -1.51 -20.63
N LEU A 36 -18.87 -0.38 -20.10
CA LEU A 36 -19.45 0.25 -18.90
C LEU A 36 -20.84 0.85 -19.15
N ALA A 37 -21.13 1.26 -20.39
CA ALA A 37 -22.43 1.77 -20.80
C ALA A 37 -23.46 0.67 -21.11
N ALA A 38 -23.00 -0.58 -21.34
CA ALA A 38 -23.88 -1.69 -21.72
C ALA A 38 -24.73 -2.26 -20.57
N GLY A 39 -24.45 -1.87 -19.32
CA GLY A 39 -25.15 -2.38 -18.14
C GLY A 39 -24.98 -1.49 -16.92
N ALA A 40 -25.25 -2.06 -15.74
CA ALA A 40 -25.06 -1.35 -14.49
C ALA A 40 -23.58 -1.01 -14.28
N SER A 41 -23.29 0.26 -14.00
CA SER A 41 -21.98 0.74 -13.62
C SER A 41 -22.09 1.77 -12.50
N TYR A 42 -20.96 2.01 -11.83
CA TYR A 42 -20.85 2.85 -10.65
C TYR A 42 -19.83 3.96 -10.91
N ARG A 43 -20.12 5.17 -10.42
CA ARG A 43 -19.20 6.30 -10.47
C ARG A 43 -19.01 6.91 -9.09
N SER A 44 -17.78 7.29 -8.77
CA SER A 44 -17.48 8.02 -7.53
C SER A 44 -16.18 8.81 -7.68
N LYS A 45 -16.19 10.04 -7.19
CA LYS A 45 -14.99 10.88 -7.09
C LYS A 45 -14.39 10.77 -5.69
N ALA A 46 -13.10 10.49 -5.62
CA ALA A 46 -12.33 10.42 -4.39
C ALA A 46 -11.37 11.61 -4.27
N ASN A 47 -11.17 12.08 -3.04
CA ASN A 47 -10.19 13.10 -2.70
C ASN A 47 -8.91 12.44 -2.15
N LEU A 48 -7.85 12.46 -2.95
CA LEU A 48 -6.52 11.99 -2.58
C LEU A 48 -5.60 13.19 -2.38
N ASN A 49 -5.65 13.79 -1.19
CA ASN A 49 -4.87 14.97 -0.81
C ASN A 49 -5.08 16.17 -1.75
N SER A 50 -6.35 16.58 -1.87
CA SER A 50 -6.84 17.61 -2.78
C SER A 50 -6.69 17.26 -4.26
N VAL A 51 -6.36 16.03 -4.65
CA VAL A 51 -6.48 15.56 -6.04
C VAL A 51 -7.79 14.79 -6.18
N THR A 52 -8.61 15.19 -7.16
CA THR A 52 -9.88 14.51 -7.43
C THR A 52 -9.66 13.39 -8.44
N VAL A 53 -9.76 12.13 -7.98
CA VAL A 53 -9.70 10.95 -8.86
C VAL A 53 -11.11 10.41 -9.05
N GLU A 54 -11.59 10.33 -10.30
CA GLU A 54 -12.89 9.73 -10.63
C GLU A 54 -12.73 8.26 -10.97
N PHE A 55 -13.47 7.40 -10.29
CA PHE A 55 -13.64 5.99 -10.64
C PHE A 55 -14.95 5.81 -11.42
N TRP A 56 -14.90 5.09 -12.53
CA TRP A 56 -16.06 4.55 -13.25
C TRP A 56 -15.82 3.06 -13.55
N GLY A 57 -16.63 2.18 -12.98
CA GLY A 57 -16.48 0.74 -13.18
C GLY A 57 -17.77 -0.06 -12.99
N ASN A 58 -17.77 -1.32 -13.40
CA ASN A 58 -18.94 -2.22 -13.29
C ASN A 58 -18.77 -3.38 -12.28
N SER A 59 -17.63 -3.48 -11.60
CA SER A 59 -17.48 -4.37 -10.44
C SER A 59 -18.00 -3.71 -9.17
N LYS A 60 -19.05 -4.30 -8.58
CA LYS A 60 -19.60 -3.83 -7.29
C LYS A 60 -18.56 -3.92 -6.18
N HIS A 61 -17.74 -4.97 -6.18
CA HIS A 61 -16.66 -5.18 -5.21
C HIS A 61 -15.66 -4.00 -5.20
N GLN A 62 -15.11 -3.66 -6.37
CA GLN A 62 -14.18 -2.53 -6.47
C GLN A 62 -14.83 -1.21 -6.05
N TYR A 63 -16.10 -0.99 -6.41
CA TYR A 63 -16.83 0.22 -6.03
C TYR A 63 -17.04 0.31 -4.51
N ASP A 64 -17.46 -0.78 -3.87
CA ASP A 64 -17.65 -0.82 -2.41
C ASP A 64 -16.33 -0.57 -1.67
N PHE A 65 -15.24 -1.18 -2.13
CA PHE A 65 -13.90 -0.93 -1.57
C PHE A 65 -13.45 0.51 -1.81
N TRP A 66 -13.71 1.06 -3.00
CA TRP A 66 -13.42 2.46 -3.33
C TRP A 66 -14.11 3.44 -2.36
N LYS A 67 -15.43 3.28 -2.16
CA LYS A 67 -16.22 4.13 -1.25
C LYS A 67 -15.78 4.00 0.20
N LEU A 68 -15.37 2.81 0.62
CA LEU A 68 -14.87 2.57 1.97
C LEU A 68 -13.45 3.15 2.18
N ASN A 69 -12.60 3.08 1.17
CA ASN A 69 -11.20 3.49 1.31
C ASN A 69 -10.99 5.01 1.21
N TRP A 70 -11.74 5.73 0.39
CA TRP A 70 -11.40 7.12 0.06
C TRP A 70 -12.36 8.16 0.62
N TRP A 71 -11.84 9.32 1.02
CA TRP A 71 -12.68 10.49 1.25
C TRP A 71 -13.41 10.90 -0.02
N ASP A 72 -14.67 11.30 0.09
CA ASP A 72 -15.42 11.79 -1.05
C ASP A 72 -14.85 13.15 -1.51
N ALA A 73 -14.69 13.31 -2.81
CA ALA A 73 -14.40 14.61 -3.39
C ALA A 73 -15.70 15.39 -3.62
N ASP A 74 -15.55 16.71 -3.72
CA ASP A 74 -16.62 17.59 -4.18
C ASP A 74 -17.16 17.10 -5.54
N PRO A 75 -18.47 16.79 -5.65
CA PRO A 75 -19.06 16.31 -6.88
C PRO A 75 -18.98 17.31 -8.03
N GLU A 76 -18.97 18.62 -7.74
CA GLU A 76 -18.91 19.68 -8.76
C GLU A 76 -17.48 19.89 -9.29
N ARG A 77 -16.48 19.48 -8.51
CA ARG A 77 -15.08 19.63 -8.91
C ARG A 77 -14.74 18.70 -10.10
N PRO A 78 -14.17 19.23 -11.20
CA PRO A 78 -13.67 18.40 -12.28
C PRO A 78 -12.59 17.42 -11.79
N PRO A 79 -12.56 16.18 -12.30
CA PRO A 79 -11.52 15.24 -11.91
C PRO A 79 -10.16 15.64 -12.49
N ASP A 80 -9.14 15.55 -11.64
CA ASP A 80 -7.73 15.69 -12.01
C ASP A 80 -7.20 14.42 -12.70
N ALA A 81 -7.84 13.26 -12.44
CA ALA A 81 -7.50 11.96 -12.98
C ALA A 81 -8.73 11.04 -13.08
N ARG A 82 -8.73 10.08 -14.01
CA ARG A 82 -9.85 9.12 -14.19
C ARG A 82 -9.41 7.65 -14.27
N ILE A 83 -10.21 6.77 -13.68
CA ILE A 83 -10.07 5.31 -13.73
C ILE A 83 -11.31 4.73 -14.39
N PHE A 84 -11.13 4.02 -15.50
CA PHE A 84 -12.16 3.22 -16.16
C PHE A 84 -11.90 1.74 -15.85
N SER A 85 -12.78 1.06 -15.12
CA SER A 85 -12.61 -0.35 -14.73
C SER A 85 -13.71 -1.23 -15.33
N ALA A 86 -13.44 -1.78 -16.51
CA ALA A 86 -14.38 -2.54 -17.31
C ALA A 86 -14.15 -4.05 -17.16
N PHE A 87 -15.08 -4.72 -16.48
CA PHE A 87 -15.11 -6.16 -16.34
C PHE A 87 -16.09 -6.81 -17.35
N GLY A 88 -15.76 -8.01 -17.82
CA GLY A 88 -16.56 -8.77 -18.79
C GLY A 88 -16.37 -8.36 -20.26
N VAL A 89 -15.23 -7.79 -20.62
CA VAL A 89 -14.91 -7.42 -22.01
C VAL A 89 -14.48 -8.67 -22.78
N ASN A 90 -15.27 -9.09 -23.77
CA ASN A 90 -15.02 -10.31 -24.54
C ASN A 90 -13.72 -10.22 -25.35
N GLY A 91 -12.92 -11.29 -25.33
CA GLY A 91 -11.69 -11.40 -26.11
C GLY A 91 -10.52 -10.54 -25.61
N VAL A 92 -10.65 -9.92 -24.43
CA VAL A 92 -9.60 -9.08 -23.84
C VAL A 92 -9.03 -9.78 -22.60
N GLU A 93 -7.73 -9.99 -22.58
CA GLU A 93 -7.06 -10.55 -21.40
C GLU A 93 -7.05 -9.55 -20.23
N PRO A 94 -7.08 -10.02 -18.96
CA PRO A 94 -6.95 -9.17 -17.80
C PRO A 94 -5.69 -8.28 -17.90
N SER A 95 -5.89 -6.97 -17.93
CA SER A 95 -4.81 -6.00 -18.17
C SER A 95 -5.13 -4.61 -17.65
N ALA A 96 -4.10 -3.78 -17.44
CA ALA A 96 -4.26 -2.38 -17.01
C ALA A 96 -3.34 -1.43 -17.80
N TYR A 97 -3.85 -0.25 -18.16
CA TYR A 97 -3.17 0.71 -19.02
C TYR A 97 -3.29 2.11 -18.44
N TYR A 98 -2.19 2.88 -18.41
CA TYR A 98 -2.20 4.28 -17.96
C TYR A 98 -1.62 5.19 -19.03
N CYS A 99 -2.26 6.35 -19.23
CA CYS A 99 -1.80 7.40 -20.12
C CYS A 99 -1.32 8.60 -19.30
N PRO A 100 0.01 8.84 -19.22
CA PRO A 100 0.56 9.98 -18.48
C PRO A 100 0.13 11.34 -19.01
N GLU A 101 -0.14 11.45 -20.32
CA GLU A 101 -0.56 12.72 -20.94
C GLU A 101 -1.94 13.18 -20.47
N THR A 102 -2.88 12.25 -20.24
CA THR A 102 -4.26 12.57 -19.85
C THR A 102 -4.54 12.33 -18.37
N ASN A 103 -3.62 11.69 -17.64
CA ASN A 103 -3.85 11.18 -16.28
C ASN A 103 -5.10 10.28 -16.20
N GLU A 104 -5.24 9.37 -17.16
CA GLU A 104 -6.34 8.42 -17.21
C GLU A 104 -5.81 6.98 -17.24
N SER A 105 -6.57 6.05 -16.66
CA SER A 105 -6.25 4.62 -16.69
C SER A 105 -7.45 3.75 -17.05
N VAL A 106 -7.19 2.62 -17.70
CA VAL A 106 -8.18 1.59 -18.05
C VAL A 106 -7.75 0.27 -17.43
N PHE A 107 -8.67 -0.41 -16.78
CA PHE A 107 -8.55 -1.79 -16.30
C PHE A 107 -9.54 -2.66 -17.07
N PHE A 108 -9.05 -3.77 -17.61
CA PHE A 108 -9.88 -4.78 -18.26
C PHE A 108 -9.87 -6.06 -17.45
N ASN A 109 -11.06 -6.64 -17.25
CA ASN A 109 -11.27 -8.00 -16.75
C ASN A 109 -10.51 -8.33 -15.45
N THR A 110 -10.36 -7.33 -14.58
CA THR A 110 -9.83 -7.50 -13.23
C THR A 110 -10.66 -6.76 -12.22
N GLU A 111 -10.86 -7.40 -11.08
CA GLU A 111 -11.58 -6.84 -9.94
C GLU A 111 -10.65 -6.66 -8.73
N TYR A 112 -9.35 -6.97 -8.90
CA TYR A 112 -8.38 -6.87 -7.82
C TYR A 112 -8.21 -5.42 -7.36
N TYR A 113 -8.70 -5.13 -6.15
CA TYR A 113 -8.74 -3.75 -5.66
C TYR A 113 -7.34 -3.19 -5.43
N GLY A 114 -6.37 -4.02 -5.03
CA GLY A 114 -5.00 -3.59 -4.75
C GLY A 114 -4.33 -2.87 -5.93
N GLN A 115 -4.63 -3.25 -7.18
CA GLN A 115 -4.09 -2.53 -8.35
C GLN A 115 -4.83 -1.21 -8.58
N CYS A 116 -6.16 -1.19 -8.47
CA CYS A 116 -6.97 0.03 -8.55
C CYS A 116 -6.54 1.06 -7.49
N LYS A 117 -6.40 0.63 -6.23
CA LYS A 117 -5.91 1.44 -5.09
C LYS A 117 -4.54 2.06 -5.38
N SER A 118 -3.56 1.23 -5.73
CA SER A 118 -2.19 1.70 -5.96
C SER A 118 -2.06 2.62 -7.16
N TRP A 119 -2.88 2.43 -8.20
CA TRP A 119 -2.88 3.32 -9.35
C TRP A 119 -3.59 4.64 -9.04
N ALA A 120 -4.67 4.65 -8.26
CA ALA A 120 -5.26 5.90 -7.78
C ALA A 120 -4.24 6.75 -7.00
N LEU A 121 -3.47 6.12 -6.09
CA LEU A 121 -2.36 6.78 -5.39
C LEU A 121 -1.28 7.28 -6.35
N GLY A 122 -0.85 6.45 -7.30
CA GLY A 122 0.17 6.80 -8.29
C GLY A 122 -0.25 7.93 -9.25
N MET A 123 -1.52 7.98 -9.65
CA MET A 123 -2.09 9.05 -10.47
C MET A 123 -2.16 10.35 -9.67
N ALA A 124 -2.58 10.28 -8.40
CA ALA A 124 -2.57 11.43 -7.52
C ALA A 124 -1.15 11.94 -7.27
N ALA A 125 -0.18 11.06 -7.05
CA ALA A 125 1.24 11.38 -6.93
C ALA A 125 1.77 12.12 -8.18
N ALA A 126 1.45 11.63 -9.38
CA ALA A 126 1.87 12.28 -10.63
C ALA A 126 1.36 13.74 -10.70
N VAL A 127 0.14 14.02 -10.25
CA VAL A 127 -0.42 15.38 -10.19
C VAL A 127 0.21 16.22 -9.07
N LEU A 128 0.36 15.64 -7.88
CA LEU A 128 0.88 16.28 -6.67
C LEU A 128 2.34 16.71 -6.81
N GLU A 129 3.18 15.81 -7.32
CA GLU A 129 4.61 16.07 -7.52
C GLU A 129 4.84 17.14 -8.60
N ASP A 130 4.03 17.10 -9.66
CA ASP A 130 4.15 17.99 -10.81
C ASP A 130 3.62 19.39 -10.52
N LYS A 131 2.46 19.50 -9.88
CA LYS A 131 1.75 20.77 -9.72
C LYS A 131 1.85 21.39 -8.34
N ARG A 132 2.22 20.62 -7.32
CA ARG A 132 2.11 21.05 -5.91
C ARG A 132 3.36 20.84 -5.07
N ASN A 133 4.46 20.39 -5.68
CA ASN A 133 5.71 20.12 -4.94
C ASN A 133 5.48 19.20 -3.72
N THR A 134 4.57 18.24 -3.87
CA THR A 134 4.18 17.31 -2.81
C THR A 134 4.82 15.96 -3.07
N HIS A 135 5.65 15.51 -2.14
CA HIS A 135 6.38 14.25 -2.20
C HIS A 135 5.47 13.07 -1.85
N SER A 136 5.51 12.01 -2.66
CA SER A 136 4.75 10.77 -2.45
C SER A 136 5.67 9.61 -2.08
N ILE A 137 5.52 9.10 -0.86
CA ILE A 137 6.35 8.03 -0.31
C ILE A 137 5.50 6.78 -0.11
N HIS A 138 5.96 5.65 -0.65
CA HIS A 138 5.42 4.33 -0.32
C HIS A 138 6.03 3.86 1.01
N GLY A 139 5.32 4.11 2.10
CA GLY A 139 5.81 3.87 3.46
C GLY A 139 4.69 3.98 4.49
N ALA A 140 4.89 3.34 5.64
CA ALA A 140 4.00 3.54 6.78
C ALA A 140 4.36 4.85 7.50
N CYS A 141 3.37 5.53 8.07
CA CYS A 141 3.54 6.71 8.90
C CYS A 141 2.87 6.52 10.26
N VAL A 142 3.64 6.70 11.33
CA VAL A 142 3.17 6.56 12.72
C VAL A 142 3.57 7.81 13.50
N ASP A 143 2.64 8.39 14.24
CA ASP A 143 2.92 9.42 15.24
C ASP A 143 3.23 8.72 16.57
N VAL A 144 4.40 9.01 17.15
CA VAL A 144 4.78 8.54 18.48
C VAL A 144 5.08 9.77 19.33
N ASN A 145 4.19 10.05 20.28
CA ASN A 145 4.32 11.23 21.17
C ASN A 145 4.51 12.56 20.40
N GLY A 146 3.77 12.77 19.30
CA GLY A 146 3.88 13.96 18.47
C GLY A 146 5.10 14.00 17.53
N LYS A 147 5.89 12.92 17.48
CA LYS A 147 7.02 12.75 16.56
C LYS A 147 6.63 11.71 15.48
N GLY A 148 6.56 12.15 14.23
CA GLY A 148 6.23 11.31 13.08
C GLY A 148 7.41 10.47 12.60
N VAL A 149 7.17 9.18 12.43
CA VAL A 149 8.08 8.18 11.84
C VAL A 149 7.54 7.73 10.50
N ILE A 150 8.35 7.85 9.46
CA ILE A 150 8.09 7.22 8.16
C ILE A 150 8.95 5.97 8.04
N ILE A 151 8.33 4.83 7.74
CA ILE A 151 9.03 3.56 7.51
C ILE A 151 8.89 3.21 6.03
N VAL A 152 10.01 3.31 5.30
CA VAL A 152 10.14 2.88 3.90
C VAL A 152 10.87 1.56 3.86
N ALA A 153 10.32 0.61 3.11
CA ALA A 153 10.76 -0.76 3.20
C ALA A 153 10.40 -1.54 1.94
N PRO A 154 11.31 -2.37 1.41
CA PRO A 154 10.95 -3.41 0.46
C PRO A 154 9.90 -4.37 1.02
N THR A 155 9.26 -5.12 0.14
CA THR A 155 8.34 -6.16 0.56
C THR A 155 9.09 -7.23 1.37
N GLY A 156 8.55 -7.62 2.53
CA GLY A 156 9.10 -8.71 3.36
C GLY A 156 10.23 -8.32 4.34
N THR A 157 10.57 -7.03 4.45
CA THR A 157 11.57 -6.53 5.42
C THR A 157 10.96 -6.04 6.73
N GLY A 158 9.65 -6.24 6.94
CA GLY A 158 9.02 -6.01 8.25
C GLY A 158 8.35 -4.64 8.46
N LYS A 159 8.04 -3.88 7.38
CA LYS A 159 7.29 -2.60 7.46
C LYS A 159 6.07 -2.66 8.37
N THR A 160 5.15 -3.58 8.07
CA THR A 160 3.90 -3.78 8.82
C THR A 160 4.19 -4.22 10.25
N THR A 161 5.20 -5.06 10.46
CA THR A 161 5.59 -5.52 11.80
C THR A 161 6.03 -4.35 12.67
N GLN A 162 6.92 -3.49 12.15
CA GLN A 162 7.43 -2.34 12.90
C GLN A 162 6.38 -1.24 13.08
N SER A 163 5.57 -0.94 12.04
CA SER A 163 4.53 0.08 12.16
C SER A 163 3.43 -0.31 13.16
N PHE A 164 3.03 -1.59 13.19
CA PHE A 164 2.08 -2.08 14.20
C PHE A 164 2.63 -1.94 15.61
N LYS A 165 3.90 -2.29 15.80
CA LYS A 165 4.54 -2.23 17.12
C LYS A 165 4.63 -0.80 17.66
N LEU A 166 4.90 0.18 16.79
CA LEU A 166 4.85 1.60 17.15
C LEU A 166 3.42 2.06 17.48
N MET A 167 2.42 1.60 16.73
CA MET A 167 1.01 1.93 16.99
C MET A 167 0.49 1.31 18.31
N GLU A 168 1.05 0.17 18.74
CA GLU A 168 0.70 -0.50 20.00
C GLU A 168 1.22 0.24 21.25
N LEU A 169 2.14 1.20 21.11
CA LEU A 169 2.54 2.10 22.20
C LEU A 169 1.36 2.87 22.77
N SER A 170 1.39 3.21 24.07
CA SER A 170 0.34 4.02 24.71
C SER A 170 0.09 5.34 23.99
N ASP A 171 1.16 6.00 23.55
CA ASP A 171 1.20 7.28 22.82
C ASP A 171 1.40 7.12 21.30
N GLY A 172 1.36 5.89 20.79
CA GLY A 172 1.43 5.58 19.36
C GLY A 172 0.09 5.77 18.67
N ARG A 173 0.11 6.41 17.50
CA ARG A 173 -1.06 6.62 16.63
C ARG A 173 -0.69 6.38 15.17
N ILE A 174 -1.45 5.55 14.47
CA ILE A 174 -1.26 5.31 13.04
C ILE A 174 -1.77 6.52 12.25
N VAL A 175 -0.91 7.08 11.40
CA VAL A 175 -1.34 7.95 10.32
C VAL A 175 -1.79 7.09 9.15
N GLY A 176 -0.89 6.21 8.68
CA GLY A 176 -1.12 5.29 7.57
C GLY A 176 -0.15 4.11 7.53
N ASP A 177 -0.50 3.02 6.83
CA ASP A 177 0.32 1.79 6.78
C ASP A 177 1.11 1.59 5.48
N ASP A 178 0.82 2.39 4.44
CA ASP A 178 1.27 2.09 3.08
C ASP A 178 1.68 3.31 2.24
N TRP A 179 1.14 4.51 2.50
CA TRP A 179 1.41 5.69 1.69
C TRP A 179 1.42 7.00 2.49
N VAL A 180 2.33 7.91 2.15
CA VAL A 180 2.46 9.23 2.78
C VAL A 180 2.63 10.31 1.71
N TYR A 181 1.88 11.40 1.85
CA TYR A 181 2.11 12.65 1.12
C TYR A 181 2.71 13.71 2.04
N ILE A 182 3.66 14.46 1.52
CA ILE A 182 4.34 15.55 2.23
C ILE A 182 4.41 16.76 1.31
N ASP A 183 3.75 17.85 1.68
CA ASP A 183 3.84 19.12 0.94
C ASP A 183 5.11 19.88 1.39
N HIS A 184 6.09 20.00 0.49
CA HIS A 184 7.34 20.70 0.80
C HIS A 184 7.17 22.23 0.84
N ASN A 185 6.16 22.80 0.17
CA ASN A 185 5.87 24.23 0.26
C ASN A 185 5.29 24.57 1.64
N GLU A 186 4.35 23.75 2.11
CA GLU A 186 3.86 23.83 3.49
C GLU A 186 5.02 23.64 4.47
N GLY A 187 5.87 22.65 4.22
CA GLY A 187 7.07 22.39 5.00
C GLY A 187 7.95 23.63 5.17
N ARG A 188 8.29 24.31 4.06
CA ARG A 188 9.10 25.54 4.08
C ARG A 188 8.42 26.66 4.87
N ARG A 189 7.09 26.80 4.78
CA ARG A 189 6.32 27.79 5.53
C ARG A 189 6.31 27.51 7.04
N LEU A 190 6.21 26.24 7.43
CA LEU A 190 6.13 25.82 8.84
C LEU A 190 7.49 25.61 9.50
N GLY A 191 8.55 25.39 8.72
CA GLY A 191 9.87 24.99 9.19
C GLY A 191 9.98 23.50 9.58
N TYR A 192 8.99 22.68 9.24
CA TYR A 192 9.00 21.23 9.46
C TYR A 192 8.02 20.53 8.52
N LEU A 193 8.27 19.26 8.21
CA LEU A 193 7.41 18.48 7.34
C LEU A 193 6.22 17.87 8.09
N ILE A 194 5.07 17.83 7.40
CA ILE A 194 3.87 17.10 7.84
C ILE A 194 3.61 15.96 6.87
N GLY A 195 3.50 14.74 7.40
CA GLY A 195 3.06 13.57 6.64
C GLY A 195 1.56 13.35 6.82
N ARG A 196 0.86 13.13 5.72
CA ARG A 196 -0.57 12.79 5.68
C ARG A 196 -0.79 11.57 4.81
N GLN A 197 -1.86 10.84 5.06
CA GLN A 197 -2.31 9.80 4.14
C GLN A 197 -3.68 10.14 3.54
N PRO A 198 -3.95 9.72 2.29
CA PRO A 198 -5.26 9.93 1.66
C PRO A 198 -6.29 8.84 2.03
N GLU A 199 -5.85 7.69 2.54
CA GLU A 199 -6.71 6.54 2.82
C GLU A 199 -7.49 6.71 4.13
N LYS A 200 -8.77 6.34 4.13
CA LYS A 200 -9.62 6.21 5.34
C LYS A 200 -9.45 4.85 6.01
N SER A 201 -9.09 3.84 5.21
CA SER A 201 -9.02 2.45 5.60
C SER A 201 -7.61 1.91 5.36
N LEU A 202 -7.28 0.81 6.04
CA LEU A 202 -6.02 0.09 5.92
C LEU A 202 -6.29 -1.15 5.07
N TYR A 203 -5.55 -1.32 3.97
CA TYR A 203 -5.69 -2.46 3.05
C TYR A 203 -4.77 -3.61 3.47
N MET A 204 -5.11 -4.21 4.61
CA MET A 204 -4.26 -5.13 5.35
C MET A 204 -4.20 -6.51 4.72
N ARG A 205 -3.03 -7.16 4.76
CA ARG A 205 -2.92 -8.59 4.50
C ARG A 205 -3.53 -9.37 5.65
N THR A 206 -4.46 -10.28 5.37
CA THR A 206 -5.12 -11.02 6.46
C THR A 206 -4.21 -12.07 7.08
N GLU A 207 -3.11 -12.43 6.43
CA GLU A 207 -2.11 -13.35 6.97
C GLU A 207 -1.52 -12.88 8.31
N THR A 208 -1.58 -11.58 8.62
CA THR A 208 -1.12 -11.02 9.89
C THR A 208 -1.85 -11.62 11.10
N GLN A 209 -3.07 -12.15 10.90
CA GLN A 209 -3.83 -12.83 11.95
C GLN A 209 -3.09 -14.07 12.50
N LEU A 210 -2.20 -14.70 11.72
CA LEU A 210 -1.37 -15.82 12.18
C LEU A 210 -0.50 -15.45 13.38
N THR A 211 -0.01 -14.19 13.42
CA THR A 211 0.85 -13.69 14.52
C THR A 211 0.09 -12.82 15.52
N LYS A 212 -1.12 -12.37 15.17
CA LYS A 212 -1.96 -11.47 15.96
C LYS A 212 -3.39 -11.99 15.94
N SER A 213 -3.67 -12.98 16.78
CA SER A 213 -4.96 -13.69 16.82
C SER A 213 -6.16 -12.74 17.02
N TRP A 214 -5.97 -11.64 17.75
CA TRP A 214 -6.99 -10.62 18.00
C TRP A 214 -7.53 -9.94 16.72
N LEU A 215 -6.75 -9.93 15.62
CA LEU A 215 -7.19 -9.37 14.33
C LEU A 215 -8.35 -10.15 13.71
N ARG A 216 -8.60 -11.40 14.13
CA ARG A 216 -9.70 -12.20 13.57
C ARG A 216 -11.03 -11.47 13.68
N LYS A 217 -11.34 -10.91 14.86
CA LYS A 217 -12.58 -10.16 15.07
C LYS A 217 -12.68 -8.96 14.11
N THR A 218 -11.60 -8.18 14.00
CA THR A 218 -11.54 -7.03 13.09
C THR A 218 -11.77 -7.43 11.65
N PHE A 219 -11.18 -8.54 11.19
CA PHE A 219 -11.36 -9.05 9.83
C PHE A 219 -12.76 -9.64 9.60
N ASP A 220 -13.34 -10.33 10.58
CA ASP A 220 -14.70 -10.88 10.50
C ASP A 220 -15.75 -9.77 10.29
N GLU A 221 -15.47 -8.56 10.81
CA GLU A 221 -16.31 -7.36 10.70
C GLU A 221 -15.94 -6.46 9.51
N SER A 222 -14.91 -6.82 8.72
CA SER A 222 -14.39 -6.01 7.61
C SER A 222 -14.75 -6.58 6.24
N LYS A 223 -14.69 -5.73 5.21
CA LYS A 223 -14.75 -6.19 3.82
C LYS A 223 -13.45 -6.93 3.47
N CYS A 224 -13.58 -8.17 3.05
CA CYS A 224 -12.49 -9.06 2.73
C CYS A 224 -12.42 -9.36 1.22
N GLU A 225 -11.21 -9.65 0.76
CA GLU A 225 -10.90 -10.02 -0.61
C GLU A 225 -10.01 -11.27 -0.60
N ASN A 226 -10.45 -12.31 -1.32
CA ASN A 226 -9.72 -13.56 -1.51
C ASN A 226 -9.39 -14.36 -0.24
N VAL A 227 -10.17 -14.21 0.84
CA VAL A 227 -10.04 -15.07 2.03
C VAL A 227 -10.49 -16.49 1.69
N VAL A 228 -9.74 -17.49 2.14
CA VAL A 228 -10.02 -18.91 1.86
C VAL A 228 -11.12 -19.40 2.78
N VAL A 229 -12.23 -19.86 2.20
CA VAL A 229 -13.42 -20.35 2.92
C VAL A 229 -13.63 -21.86 2.82
N ARG A 230 -12.72 -22.57 2.13
CA ARG A 230 -12.76 -24.03 1.99
C ARG A 230 -11.37 -24.60 2.19
N LYS A 231 -11.26 -25.65 3.00
CA LYS A 231 -9.99 -26.35 3.26
C LYS A 231 -9.29 -26.83 1.99
N ASN A 232 -10.05 -27.32 1.01
CA ASN A 232 -9.51 -27.82 -0.26
C ASN A 232 -8.82 -26.74 -1.11
N ASP A 233 -9.13 -25.46 -0.86
CA ASP A 233 -8.53 -24.32 -1.56
C ASP A 233 -7.26 -23.82 -0.83
N CYS A 234 -6.87 -24.44 0.30
CA CYS A 234 -5.70 -24.06 1.09
C CYS A 234 -4.42 -24.76 0.60
N GLU A 235 -3.42 -23.98 0.19
CA GLU A 235 -2.11 -24.50 -0.24
C GLU A 235 -1.23 -24.98 0.92
N PHE A 236 -1.65 -24.85 2.18
CA PHE A 236 -0.82 -25.10 3.36
C PHE A 236 -1.26 -26.31 4.20
N THR A 237 -2.14 -27.15 3.67
CA THR A 237 -2.56 -28.39 4.34
C THR A 237 -1.38 -29.37 4.50
N GLU A 238 -1.40 -30.13 5.60
CA GLU A 238 -0.42 -31.17 5.91
C GLU A 238 -1.16 -32.47 6.27
N GLY A 239 -1.24 -33.41 5.33
CA GLY A 239 -2.09 -34.58 5.48
C GLY A 239 -3.57 -34.21 5.58
N SER A 240 -4.37 -35.07 6.24
CA SER A 240 -5.82 -34.89 6.34
C SER A 240 -6.25 -33.88 7.41
N THR A 241 -5.42 -33.60 8.42
CA THR A 241 -5.78 -32.79 9.60
C THR A 241 -4.77 -31.69 9.97
N GLY A 242 -3.67 -31.57 9.21
CA GLY A 242 -2.54 -30.72 9.57
C GLY A 242 -2.47 -29.39 8.82
N CYS A 243 -1.64 -28.50 9.33
CA CYS A 243 -1.34 -27.20 8.74
C CYS A 243 0.16 -26.89 8.83
N ARG A 244 0.80 -26.66 7.66
CA ARG A 244 2.22 -26.31 7.55
C ARG A 244 2.58 -24.96 8.16
N LEU A 245 1.59 -24.08 8.36
CA LEU A 245 1.79 -22.74 8.90
C LEU A 245 1.61 -22.66 10.43
N ASN A 246 0.98 -23.67 11.04
CA ASN A 246 0.58 -23.61 12.45
C ASN A 246 0.87 -24.93 13.19
N ARG A 247 2.10 -25.43 13.05
CA ARG A 247 2.62 -26.61 13.79
C ARG A 247 1.65 -27.82 13.78
N GLY A 248 0.93 -28.04 12.69
CA GLY A 248 -0.02 -29.15 12.56
C GLY A 248 -1.48 -28.86 12.94
N THR A 249 -1.84 -27.66 13.43
CA THR A 249 -3.24 -27.33 13.78
C THR A 249 -3.91 -26.50 12.69
N CYS A 250 -4.92 -27.07 12.03
CA CYS A 250 -5.68 -26.43 10.97
C CYS A 250 -6.98 -25.82 11.50
N VAL A 251 -7.21 -24.52 11.25
CA VAL A 251 -8.42 -23.81 11.72
C VAL A 251 -9.72 -24.41 11.22
N PHE A 252 -9.72 -25.00 10.01
CA PHE A 252 -10.91 -25.70 9.49
C PHE A 252 -11.23 -26.94 10.31
N ASP A 253 -10.21 -27.64 10.82
CA ASP A 253 -10.40 -28.83 11.67
C ASP A 253 -10.81 -28.45 13.10
N GLU A 254 -10.52 -27.20 13.51
CA GLU A 254 -11.04 -26.58 14.74
C GLU A 254 -12.46 -26.00 14.58
N GLY A 255 -13.10 -26.23 13.43
CA GLY A 255 -14.48 -25.80 13.16
C GLY A 255 -14.62 -24.35 12.66
N MET A 256 -13.53 -23.69 12.28
CA MET A 256 -13.60 -22.35 11.68
C MET A 256 -14.04 -22.44 10.21
N GLU A 257 -14.92 -21.52 9.81
CA GLU A 257 -15.47 -21.47 8.45
C GLU A 257 -14.52 -20.83 7.42
N TRP A 258 -13.47 -20.13 7.85
CA TRP A 258 -12.50 -19.46 6.97
C TRP A 258 -11.11 -19.35 7.60
N CYS A 259 -10.10 -19.27 6.72
CA CYS A 259 -8.69 -19.13 7.08
C CYS A 259 -8.07 -17.87 6.45
N TYR A 260 -7.58 -16.97 7.30
CA TYR A 260 -7.04 -15.67 6.91
C TYR A 260 -5.59 -15.69 6.40
N TYR A 261 -4.87 -16.77 6.65
CA TYR A 261 -3.47 -16.94 6.28
C TYR A 261 -3.25 -18.07 5.26
N ALA A 262 -4.32 -18.69 4.76
CA ALA A 262 -4.24 -19.75 3.74
C ALA A 262 -3.87 -19.22 2.34
N PHE A 263 -4.00 -17.92 2.10
CA PHE A 263 -3.55 -17.25 0.88
C PHE A 263 -2.83 -15.95 1.23
N GLY A 264 -1.53 -15.85 0.91
CA GLY A 264 -0.69 -14.72 1.35
C GLY A 264 -1.04 -13.35 0.74
N ASN A 265 -1.89 -13.31 -0.28
CA ASN A 265 -2.40 -12.06 -0.86
C ASN A 265 -3.89 -11.82 -0.58
N SER A 266 -4.49 -12.56 0.35
CA SER A 266 -5.81 -12.23 0.88
C SER A 266 -5.77 -10.94 1.71
N ARG A 267 -6.84 -10.16 1.64
CA ARG A 267 -6.87 -8.77 2.14
C ARG A 267 -8.15 -8.48 2.91
N ALA A 268 -8.04 -7.58 3.87
CA ALA A 268 -9.16 -6.93 4.54
C ALA A 268 -9.01 -5.42 4.41
N LEU A 269 -10.09 -4.74 4.05
CA LEU A 269 -10.16 -3.28 4.06
C LEU A 269 -10.75 -2.84 5.40
N VAL A 270 -9.87 -2.42 6.31
CA VAL A 270 -10.20 -2.12 7.70
C VAL A 270 -10.29 -0.60 7.88
N PRO A 271 -11.47 -0.02 8.19
CA PRO A 271 -11.53 1.38 8.59
C PRO A 271 -10.57 1.63 9.74
N ARG A 272 -9.72 2.66 9.64
CA ARG A 272 -8.62 2.90 10.59
C ARG A 272 -9.08 2.82 12.04
N GLN A 273 -10.17 3.51 12.38
CA GLN A 273 -10.72 3.58 13.72
C GLN A 273 -11.18 2.23 14.29
N ASN A 274 -11.42 1.23 13.44
CA ASN A 274 -11.85 -0.11 13.86
C ASN A 274 -10.67 -1.02 14.24
N LEU A 275 -9.42 -0.61 13.97
CA LEU A 275 -8.26 -1.46 14.24
C LEU A 275 -7.93 -1.54 15.74
N LEU A 276 -7.61 -0.40 16.37
CA LEU A 276 -7.31 -0.30 17.81
C LEU A 276 -8.11 0.82 18.51
N GLY A 277 -9.12 1.36 17.83
CA GLY A 277 -9.97 2.44 18.33
C GLY A 277 -9.55 3.83 17.84
N PRO A 278 -10.45 4.84 17.95
CA PRO A 278 -10.22 6.19 17.43
C PRO A 278 -9.01 6.91 18.05
N SER A 279 -8.67 6.61 19.31
CA SER A 279 -7.54 7.24 20.02
C SER A 279 -6.17 6.84 19.46
N LYS A 280 -6.12 5.77 18.65
CA LYS A 280 -4.91 5.28 17.99
C LYS A 280 -4.73 5.82 16.59
N ILE A 281 -5.55 6.79 16.16
CA ILE A 281 -5.49 7.36 14.81
C ILE A 281 -4.99 8.80 14.86
N ALA A 282 -4.17 9.16 13.88
CA ALA A 282 -3.83 10.53 13.56
C ALA A 282 -4.11 10.78 12.07
N ASP A 283 -4.55 11.98 11.71
CA ASP A 283 -4.70 12.35 10.29
C ASP A 283 -3.41 12.91 9.70
N GLU A 284 -2.53 13.43 10.56
CA GLU A 284 -1.24 13.97 10.19
C GLU A 284 -0.20 13.74 11.31
N ALA A 285 1.09 13.75 10.94
CA ALA A 285 2.20 13.71 11.88
C ALA A 285 3.33 14.64 11.47
N LYS A 286 3.98 15.27 12.45
CA LYS A 286 5.18 16.09 12.24
C LYS A 286 6.40 15.19 12.07
N ILE A 287 6.92 15.11 10.85
CA ILE A 287 7.95 14.12 10.50
C ILE A 287 9.28 14.47 11.17
N LYS A 288 9.84 13.49 11.87
CA LYS A 288 11.11 13.60 12.61
C LYS A 288 12.10 12.48 12.29
N LEU A 289 11.61 11.34 11.81
CA LEU A 289 12.44 10.20 11.51
C LEU A 289 12.00 9.52 10.21
N LEU A 290 12.96 9.30 9.31
CA LEU A 290 12.87 8.40 8.18
C LEU A 290 13.62 7.11 8.52
N VAL A 291 12.91 5.99 8.52
CA VAL A 291 13.47 4.65 8.73
C VAL A 291 13.44 3.92 7.40
N LEU A 292 14.61 3.52 6.92
CA LEU A 292 14.78 2.62 5.80
C LEU A 292 15.01 1.20 6.35
N LEU A 293 14.30 0.21 5.81
CA LEU A 293 14.49 -1.18 6.19
C LEU A 293 15.21 -1.96 5.09
N GLN A 294 16.21 -2.73 5.48
CA GLN A 294 16.83 -3.75 4.66
C GLN A 294 16.86 -5.09 5.39
N ARG A 295 17.15 -6.17 4.68
CA ARG A 295 17.18 -7.51 5.26
C ARG A 295 18.18 -8.42 4.58
N ASP A 296 19.39 -8.46 5.12
CA ASP A 296 20.47 -9.33 4.69
C ASP A 296 21.30 -9.80 5.91
N GLU A 297 22.23 -10.71 5.69
CA GLU A 297 22.99 -11.39 6.78
C GLU A 297 24.32 -10.70 7.10
N THR A 298 24.71 -9.68 6.34
CA THR A 298 26.08 -9.15 6.31
C THR A 298 26.19 -7.68 6.72
N SER A 299 25.16 -6.89 6.46
CA SER A 299 25.13 -5.46 6.76
C SER A 299 24.96 -5.22 8.26
N PRO A 300 25.46 -4.07 8.77
CA PRO A 300 25.28 -3.71 10.17
C PRO A 300 23.80 -3.59 10.54
N ALA A 301 23.51 -3.79 11.83
CA ALA A 301 22.17 -3.63 12.39
C ALA A 301 21.57 -2.25 12.17
N GLU A 302 22.38 -1.20 12.26
CA GLU A 302 22.00 0.20 12.08
C GLU A 302 23.08 0.97 11.34
N ALA A 303 22.66 1.82 10.41
CA ALA A 303 23.48 2.89 9.86
C ALA A 303 22.70 4.20 9.90
N ARG A 304 23.32 5.27 10.40
CA ARG A 304 22.77 6.63 10.31
C ARG A 304 23.19 7.24 8.99
N LEU A 305 22.22 7.73 8.23
CA LEU A 305 22.45 8.21 6.87
C LEU A 305 22.29 9.72 6.82
N GLY A 306 23.26 10.39 6.18
CA GLY A 306 23.08 11.74 5.66
C GLY A 306 22.33 11.73 4.33
N GLU A 307 22.10 12.90 3.75
CA GLU A 307 21.33 13.10 2.52
C GLU A 307 21.82 12.24 1.34
N ASP A 308 23.12 12.31 1.02
CA ASP A 308 23.71 11.60 -0.11
C ASP A 308 23.54 10.08 0.03
N ALA A 309 23.91 9.54 1.19
CA ALA A 309 23.85 8.11 1.45
C ALA A 309 22.39 7.59 1.44
N ALA A 310 21.45 8.35 2.00
CA ALA A 310 20.03 7.99 1.95
C ALA A 310 19.48 7.98 0.52
N VAL A 311 19.81 9.01 -0.28
CA VAL A 311 19.43 9.07 -1.70
C VAL A 311 20.02 7.90 -2.47
N GLU A 312 21.29 7.55 -2.25
CA GLU A 312 21.90 6.40 -2.94
C GLU A 312 21.17 5.10 -2.66
N VAL A 313 20.85 4.83 -1.38
CA VAL A 313 20.10 3.63 -0.98
C VAL A 313 18.72 3.62 -1.64
N LEU A 314 17.97 4.72 -1.53
CA LEU A 314 16.63 4.84 -2.08
C LEU A 314 16.64 4.71 -3.61
N LYS A 315 17.54 5.41 -4.31
CA LYS A 315 17.62 5.42 -5.78
C LYS A 315 18.02 4.06 -6.34
N LYS A 316 18.94 3.34 -5.68
CA LYS A 316 19.28 1.95 -6.03
C LYS A 316 18.08 1.04 -5.81
N GLY A 317 17.38 1.22 -4.70
CA GLY A 317 16.16 0.49 -4.41
C GLY A 317 16.38 -1.02 -4.31
N GLU A 318 17.58 -1.45 -3.92
CA GLU A 318 17.96 -2.86 -3.94
C GLU A 318 17.28 -3.62 -2.79
N TYR A 319 16.78 -4.82 -3.10
CA TYR A 319 16.19 -5.71 -2.11
C TYR A 319 16.30 -7.18 -2.52
N MET A 320 16.39 -8.07 -1.54
CA MET A 320 16.31 -9.50 -1.78
C MET A 320 14.85 -9.92 -1.99
N ILE A 321 14.54 -10.57 -3.11
CA ILE A 321 13.21 -11.11 -3.38
C ILE A 321 13.01 -12.34 -2.48
N ARG A 322 12.12 -12.24 -1.49
CA ARG A 322 11.87 -13.30 -0.50
C ARG A 322 10.67 -14.18 -0.90
N PRO A 323 10.56 -15.40 -0.34
CA PRO A 323 9.33 -16.19 -0.44
C PRO A 323 8.08 -15.38 -0.10
N GLY A 324 7.07 -15.46 -0.97
CA GLY A 324 5.84 -14.66 -0.86
C GLY A 324 5.93 -13.24 -1.43
N ALA A 325 7.09 -12.81 -1.95
CA ALA A 325 7.27 -11.58 -2.72
C ALA A 325 7.59 -11.92 -4.18
N GLY A 326 6.66 -11.63 -5.09
CA GLY A 326 6.84 -11.89 -6.53
C GLY A 326 6.84 -13.38 -6.94
N PRO A 327 7.14 -13.67 -8.22
CA PRO A 327 7.17 -15.02 -8.78
C PRO A 327 8.17 -15.95 -8.07
N ARG A 328 7.83 -17.24 -7.93
CA ARG A 328 8.64 -18.23 -7.18
C ARG A 328 10.06 -18.40 -7.73
N ASP A 329 10.23 -18.31 -9.04
CA ASP A 329 11.51 -18.40 -9.76
C ASP A 329 12.44 -17.20 -9.54
N MET A 330 11.92 -16.12 -8.94
CA MET A 330 12.68 -14.93 -8.60
C MET A 330 13.13 -14.90 -7.13
N TRP A 331 12.66 -15.83 -6.30
CA TRP A 331 13.05 -15.88 -4.88
C TRP A 331 14.56 -16.13 -4.72
N GLY A 332 15.18 -15.41 -3.78
CA GLY A 332 16.63 -15.42 -3.54
C GLY A 332 17.45 -14.58 -4.51
N LYS A 333 16.83 -13.93 -5.50
CA LYS A 333 17.50 -12.99 -6.40
C LYS A 333 17.40 -11.55 -5.89
N LEU A 334 18.37 -10.73 -6.30
CA LEU A 334 18.34 -9.29 -6.07
C LEU A 334 17.33 -8.62 -7.03
N GLY A 335 16.37 -7.91 -6.46
CA GLY A 335 15.46 -7.01 -7.16
C GLY A 335 15.90 -5.55 -6.98
N ARG A 336 15.38 -4.69 -7.86
CA ARG A 336 15.57 -3.23 -7.79
C ARG A 336 14.24 -2.54 -7.98
N GLU A 337 13.88 -1.70 -7.03
CA GLU A 337 12.71 -0.85 -7.06
C GLU A 337 13.09 0.55 -6.60
N PRO A 338 13.45 1.47 -7.51
CA PRO A 338 13.85 2.82 -7.14
C PRO A 338 12.84 3.49 -6.22
N TRP A 339 13.37 4.16 -5.20
CA TRP A 339 12.62 4.84 -4.13
C TRP A 339 11.72 3.90 -3.31
N TYR A 340 11.88 2.58 -3.50
CA TYR A 340 11.00 1.53 -3.00
C TYR A 340 9.51 1.79 -3.30
N ASN A 341 9.24 2.49 -4.40
CA ASN A 341 7.89 2.92 -4.79
C ASN A 341 7.53 2.45 -6.22
N PRO A 342 7.01 1.22 -6.37
CA PRO A 342 6.59 0.66 -7.67
C PRO A 342 5.36 1.35 -8.26
N TYR A 343 4.74 2.28 -7.54
CA TYR A 343 3.46 2.86 -7.88
C TYR A 343 3.56 4.29 -8.41
N LEU A 344 4.77 4.85 -8.51
CA LEU A 344 4.99 6.09 -9.27
C LEU A 344 4.70 5.82 -10.75
N LEU A 345 3.59 6.37 -11.25
CA LEU A 345 3.19 6.21 -12.66
C LEU A 345 3.92 7.17 -13.59
N LYS A 346 4.47 8.26 -13.05
CA LYS A 346 5.38 9.20 -13.72
C LYS A 346 6.62 9.36 -12.85
N LEU A 347 7.65 8.56 -13.11
CA LEU A 347 8.88 8.56 -12.32
C LEU A 347 9.79 9.73 -12.73
N ASP A 348 10.03 10.66 -11.80
CA ASP A 348 11.00 11.74 -11.94
C ASP A 348 12.10 11.58 -10.87
N HIS A 349 13.21 10.93 -11.25
CA HIS A 349 14.30 10.67 -10.31
C HIS A 349 14.90 11.95 -9.71
N SER A 350 15.03 13.00 -10.51
CA SER A 350 15.62 14.26 -10.04
C SER A 350 14.72 14.92 -9.00
N ARG A 351 13.40 14.84 -9.16
CA ARG A 351 12.44 15.36 -8.19
C ARG A 351 12.40 14.53 -6.91
N GLN A 352 12.36 13.20 -7.02
CA GLN A 352 12.43 12.29 -5.86
C GLN A 352 13.72 12.52 -5.05
N GLU A 353 14.86 12.64 -5.74
CA GLU A 353 16.14 12.96 -5.12
C GLU A 353 16.08 14.27 -4.33
N ARG A 354 15.57 15.36 -4.95
CA ARG A 354 15.42 16.65 -4.26
C ARG A 354 14.53 16.54 -3.02
N PHE A 355 13.42 15.80 -3.08
CA PHE A 355 12.53 15.67 -1.93
C PHE A 355 13.20 14.96 -0.75
N PHE A 356 13.91 13.85 -0.97
CA PHE A 356 14.61 13.17 0.11
C PHE A 356 15.80 13.97 0.66
N ARG A 357 16.53 14.69 -0.20
CA ARG A 357 17.58 15.62 0.24
C ARG A 357 17.02 16.73 1.11
N ASP A 358 15.98 17.42 0.64
CA ASP A 358 15.32 18.48 1.41
C ASP A 358 14.80 17.93 2.75
N MET A 359 14.17 16.76 2.76
CA MET A 359 13.68 16.12 3.98
C MET A 359 14.77 15.99 5.04
N ILE A 360 15.92 15.45 4.67
CA ILE A 360 17.00 15.16 5.61
C ILE A 360 17.82 16.42 5.93
N GLY A 361 18.20 17.17 4.91
CA GLY A 361 19.11 18.32 5.03
C GLY A 361 18.46 19.63 5.43
N VAL A 362 17.33 19.97 4.79
CA VAL A 362 16.64 21.25 5.02
C VAL A 362 15.71 21.18 6.22
N PHE A 363 15.03 20.04 6.40
CA PHE A 363 14.04 19.87 7.47
C PHE A 363 14.56 19.09 8.68
N ASP A 364 15.85 18.72 8.70
CA ASP A 364 16.52 18.02 9.80
C ASP A 364 15.76 16.76 10.24
N VAL A 365 15.24 16.00 9.26
CA VAL A 365 14.64 14.69 9.52
C VAL A 365 15.77 13.68 9.61
N LYS A 366 15.94 13.06 10.79
CA LYS A 366 16.92 11.99 11.00
C LYS A 366 16.63 10.84 10.02
N CYS A 367 17.66 10.24 9.44
CA CYS A 367 17.52 9.06 8.59
C CYS A 367 18.35 7.90 9.14
N ILE A 368 17.72 6.75 9.35
CA ILE A 368 18.39 5.51 9.78
C ILE A 368 18.04 4.38 8.82
N LEU A 369 19.01 3.52 8.55
CA LEU A 369 18.87 2.26 7.82
C LEU A 369 19.04 1.11 8.80
N LEU A 370 18.00 0.30 8.94
CA LEU A 370 17.95 -0.83 9.88
C LEU A 370 17.96 -2.16 9.13
N ASN A 371 18.83 -3.07 9.55
CA ASN A 371 18.89 -4.42 9.01
C ASN A 371 18.08 -5.40 9.86
N THR A 372 16.89 -5.76 9.39
CA THR A 372 16.00 -6.70 10.07
C THR A 372 16.40 -8.18 9.86
N GLY A 373 17.56 -8.43 9.25
CA GLY A 373 18.11 -9.77 9.02
C GLY A 373 19.01 -10.26 10.15
N VAL A 374 19.61 -9.33 10.90
CA VAL A 374 20.62 -9.61 11.93
C VAL A 374 20.13 -9.30 13.36
N GLU A 375 18.92 -8.75 13.50
CA GLU A 375 18.33 -8.38 14.78
C GLU A 375 16.90 -8.92 14.93
N THR A 376 16.48 -9.05 16.20
CA THR A 376 15.09 -9.33 16.55
C THR A 376 14.20 -8.10 16.31
N VAL A 377 12.89 -8.34 16.18
CA VAL A 377 11.90 -7.27 16.05
C VAL A 377 11.99 -6.27 17.21
N GLU A 378 12.26 -6.74 18.43
CA GLU A 378 12.39 -5.90 19.63
C GLU A 378 13.62 -4.98 19.58
N GLU A 379 14.74 -5.47 19.07
CA GLU A 379 15.97 -4.68 18.94
C GLU A 379 15.81 -3.60 17.88
N THR A 380 15.32 -3.96 16.69
CA THR A 380 15.01 -2.98 15.64
C THR A 380 14.04 -1.91 16.14
N TYR A 381 13.03 -2.30 16.89
CA TYR A 381 12.07 -1.38 17.47
C TYR A 381 12.71 -0.42 18.49
N ARG A 382 13.56 -0.91 19.39
CA ARG A 382 14.29 -0.06 20.34
C ARG A 382 15.17 0.97 19.64
N ARG A 383 15.77 0.63 18.49
CA ARG A 383 16.54 1.57 17.67
C ARG A 383 15.68 2.69 17.10
N ILE A 384 14.47 2.38 16.62
CA ILE A 384 13.53 3.39 16.13
C ILE A 384 13.20 4.39 17.26
N LEU A 385 12.89 3.90 18.46
CA LEU A 385 12.61 4.77 19.61
C LEU A 385 13.83 5.60 20.02
N SER A 386 15.00 4.97 20.10
CA SER A 386 16.25 5.69 20.45
C SER A 386 16.63 6.75 19.41
N ALA A 387 16.22 6.61 18.14
CA ALA A 387 16.46 7.61 17.12
C ALA A 387 15.44 8.77 17.17
N LEU A 388 14.25 8.53 17.74
CA LEU A 388 13.24 9.57 17.94
C LEU A 388 13.57 10.51 19.10
N ASP A 389 14.21 9.99 20.15
CA ASP A 389 14.78 10.78 21.24
C ASP A 389 15.84 11.76 20.71
#